data_AF-A0A2S6HRY2-F1
#
_entry.id   AF-A0A2S6HRY2-F1
#
_cell.length_a   1.000
_cell.length_b   1.000
_cell.length_c   1.000
_cell.angle_alpha   90.00
_cell.angle_beta   90.00
_cell.angle_gamma   90.00
#
_symmetry.space_group_name_H-M   'P 1'
#
loop_
_entity.id
_entity.type
_entity.pdbx_description
1 polymer ?
#
loop_
_entity_poly.entity_id
_entity_poly.type
_entity_poly.pdbx_seq_one_letter_code
_entity_poly.pdbx_strand_id
1 'polypeptide(L)'
;MRQRVRKGILVFSALMFPMTFFLLSPFVIVLSATQGVLNGSAMIFGFLLIFSVIGSRLFCGWLCPGGAVQDYISGANNRHWNSRWKNLTKYMVWLVWFSFIVFLWIHNRPLKADFLYFIDINTLYLIIYVIVMSIIYLFTLMTGKRGMCHSLCWMAPFMVIGETIADALHIPRFRLKAKPDHCVSCGKCSKICPMGLDIAEMVKSGRVDSKECINCLECVDGCPKKAIKFGIYKR
;
A
#
# COMPACT_ATOMS: atom_id res chain seq x y z
N MET A 1 -4.70 -11.35 -19.13
CA MET A 1 -4.18 -12.37 -18.18
C MET A 1 -3.71 -11.76 -16.86
N ARG A 2 -2.85 -10.72 -16.88
CA ARG A 2 -2.32 -10.04 -15.67
C ARG A 2 -3.35 -9.71 -14.59
N GLN A 3 -4.48 -9.07 -14.93
CA GLN A 3 -5.51 -8.76 -13.92
C GLN A 3 -6.18 -9.98 -13.28
N ARG A 4 -6.32 -11.10 -14.00
CA ARG A 4 -6.86 -12.34 -13.42
C ARG A 4 -5.90 -12.89 -12.37
N VAL A 5 -4.61 -12.91 -12.70
CA VAL A 5 -3.54 -13.33 -11.78
C VAL A 5 -3.49 -12.41 -10.56
N ARG A 6 -3.49 -11.08 -10.76
CA ARG A 6 -3.51 -10.10 -9.67
C ARG A 6 -4.68 -10.35 -8.72
N LYS A 7 -5.91 -10.45 -9.25
CA LYS A 7 -7.10 -10.71 -8.43
C LYS A 7 -6.99 -12.04 -7.69
N GLY A 8 -6.49 -13.09 -8.34
CA GLY A 8 -6.23 -14.38 -7.67
C GLY A 8 -5.27 -14.25 -6.48
N ILE A 9 -4.15 -13.55 -6.65
CA ILE A 9 -3.18 -13.30 -5.56
C ILE A 9 -3.80 -12.46 -4.44
N LEU A 10 -4.61 -11.46 -4.77
CA LEU A 10 -5.32 -10.66 -3.77
C LEU A 10 -6.33 -11.48 -2.96
N VAL A 11 -7.10 -12.38 -3.59
CA VAL A 11 -7.98 -13.32 -2.85
C VAL A 11 -7.16 -14.16 -1.89
N PHE A 12 -6.08 -14.77 -2.40
CA PHE A 12 -5.23 -15.64 -1.59
C PHE A 12 -4.62 -14.88 -0.40
N SER A 13 -4.14 -13.66 -0.62
CA SER A 13 -3.63 -12.80 0.45
C SER A 13 -4.69 -12.44 1.49
N ALA A 14 -5.90 -12.09 1.06
CA ALA A 14 -7.01 -11.81 1.97
C ALA A 14 -7.37 -13.04 2.83
N LEU A 15 -7.37 -14.24 2.23
CA LEU A 15 -7.63 -15.49 2.94
C LEU A 15 -6.52 -15.81 3.97
N MET A 16 -5.27 -15.53 3.62
CA MET A 16 -4.11 -15.69 4.51
C MET A 16 -3.93 -14.52 5.49
N PHE A 17 -4.84 -13.54 5.49
CA PHE A 17 -4.69 -12.37 6.35
C PHE A 17 -4.72 -12.67 7.86
N PRO A 18 -5.57 -13.58 8.39
CA PRO A 18 -5.54 -13.94 9.81
C PRO A 18 -4.17 -14.48 10.25
N MET A 19 -3.45 -15.15 9.36
CA MET A 19 -2.10 -15.65 9.62
C MET A 19 -1.03 -14.58 9.40
N THR A 20 -1.19 -13.66 8.46
CA THR A 20 -0.16 -12.64 8.15
C THR A 20 -0.37 -11.31 8.88
N PHE A 21 -1.48 -11.13 9.60
CA PHE A 21 -1.81 -9.88 10.28
C PHE A 21 -0.76 -9.49 11.32
N PHE A 22 -0.18 -10.45 12.05
CA PHE A 22 0.89 -10.16 13.03
C PHE A 22 2.08 -9.45 12.38
N LEU A 23 2.50 -9.90 11.19
CA LEU A 23 3.63 -9.37 10.43
C LEU A 23 3.38 -7.95 9.88
N LEU A 24 2.12 -7.64 9.56
CA LEU A 24 1.73 -6.37 8.95
C LEU A 24 1.18 -5.36 9.97
N SER A 25 1.10 -5.74 11.24
CA SER A 25 0.54 -4.93 12.32
C SER A 25 1.60 -4.06 13.00
N PRO A 26 1.42 -2.73 13.05
CA PRO A 26 2.33 -1.83 13.76
C PRO A 26 2.18 -1.94 15.28
N PHE A 27 1.04 -2.45 15.76
CA PHE A 27 0.77 -2.65 17.17
C PHE A 27 1.73 -3.65 17.80
N VAL A 28 2.03 -4.75 17.09
CA VAL A 28 2.98 -5.77 17.56
C VAL A 28 4.39 -5.17 17.65
N ILE A 29 4.75 -4.27 16.73
CA ILE A 29 6.04 -3.57 16.79
C ILE A 29 6.12 -2.72 18.06
N VAL A 30 5.08 -1.95 18.38
CA VAL A 30 5.04 -1.14 19.61
C VAL A 30 5.16 -2.01 20.86
N LEU A 31 4.41 -3.12 20.95
CA LEU A 31 4.51 -4.05 22.09
C LEU A 31 5.89 -4.72 22.20
N SER A 32 6.54 -5.03 21.08
CA SER A 32 7.91 -5.56 21.11
C SER A 32 8.93 -4.48 21.50
N ALA A 33 8.70 -3.24 21.08
CA ALA A 33 9.60 -2.12 21.35
C ALA A 33 9.61 -1.72 22.83
N THR A 34 8.50 -1.88 23.56
CA THR A 34 8.47 -1.66 25.02
C THR A 34 9.35 -2.67 25.78
N GLN A 35 9.62 -3.84 25.19
CA GLN A 35 10.49 -4.86 25.77
C GLN A 35 11.91 -4.83 25.19
N GLY A 36 12.24 -3.84 24.38
CA GLY A 36 13.55 -3.74 23.73
C GLY A 36 13.78 -4.82 22.67
N VAL A 37 12.72 -5.35 22.05
CA VAL A 37 12.84 -6.40 21.03
C VAL A 37 12.56 -5.84 19.62
N LEU A 38 13.42 -6.20 18.68
CA LEU A 38 13.20 -6.03 17.25
C LEU A 38 12.54 -7.30 16.70
N ASN A 39 11.23 -7.22 16.48
CA ASN A 39 10.42 -8.37 16.07
C ASN A 39 10.38 -8.60 14.54
N GLY A 40 9.80 -9.74 14.12
CA GLY A 40 9.63 -10.08 12.71
C GLY A 40 8.77 -9.06 11.92
N SER A 41 7.78 -8.44 12.55
CA SER A 41 6.98 -7.38 11.92
C SER A 41 7.86 -6.19 11.52
N ALA A 42 8.69 -5.66 12.43
CA ALA A 42 9.61 -4.58 12.13
C ALA A 42 10.60 -4.93 11.00
N MET A 43 11.10 -6.16 11.00
CA MET A 43 11.97 -6.67 9.92
C MET A 43 11.25 -6.68 8.57
N ILE A 44 9.97 -7.09 8.52
CA ILE A 44 9.18 -7.08 7.28
C ILE A 44 8.91 -5.66 6.80
N PHE A 45 8.63 -4.71 7.69
CA PHE A 45 8.52 -3.30 7.29
C PHE A 45 9.83 -2.76 6.71
N GLY A 46 10.98 -3.13 7.30
CA GLY A 46 12.29 -2.82 6.74
C GLY A 46 12.51 -3.44 5.36
N PHE A 47 12.16 -4.72 5.20
CA PHE A 47 12.22 -5.41 3.90
C PHE A 47 11.30 -4.75 2.87
N LEU A 48 10.07 -4.37 3.23
CA LEU A 48 9.13 -3.71 2.33
C LEU A 48 9.64 -2.33 1.88
N LEU A 49 10.34 -1.60 2.76
CA LEU A 49 11.00 -0.34 2.41
C LEU A 49 12.14 -0.57 1.41
N ILE A 50 12.99 -1.56 1.64
CA ILE A 50 14.09 -1.90 0.71
C ILE A 50 13.51 -2.36 -0.64
N PHE A 51 12.51 -3.24 -0.60
CA PHE A 51 11.81 -3.72 -1.78
C PHE A 51 11.18 -2.57 -2.57
N SER A 52 10.62 -1.55 -1.92
CA SER A 52 9.95 -0.45 -2.62
C SER A 52 10.91 0.47 -3.39
N VAL A 53 12.23 0.38 -3.16
CA VAL A 53 13.23 1.08 -3.99
C VAL A 53 13.12 0.65 -5.46
N ILE A 54 12.99 -0.64 -5.73
CA ILE A 54 12.84 -1.17 -7.10
C ILE A 54 11.37 -1.48 -7.40
N GLY A 55 10.69 -2.13 -6.46
CA GLY A 55 9.30 -2.57 -6.52
C GLY A 55 8.27 -1.44 -6.48
N SER A 56 8.66 -0.21 -6.11
CA SER A 56 7.75 0.90 -5.81
C SER A 56 6.59 0.37 -4.93
N ARG A 57 5.33 0.63 -5.28
CA ARG A 57 4.16 0.23 -4.50
C ARG A 57 3.49 -1.07 -4.97
N LEU A 58 4.23 -1.98 -5.62
CA LEU A 58 3.69 -3.25 -6.12
C LEU A 58 3.02 -4.10 -5.02
N PHE A 59 3.58 -4.11 -3.80
CA PHE A 59 2.96 -4.81 -2.66
C PHE A 59 1.52 -4.35 -2.42
N CYS A 60 1.27 -3.04 -2.38
CA CYS A 60 -0.07 -2.48 -2.19
C CYS A 60 -1.06 -2.90 -3.31
N GLY A 61 -0.58 -3.08 -4.53
CA GLY A 61 -1.42 -3.44 -5.68
C GLY A 61 -1.68 -4.93 -5.85
N TRP A 62 -0.76 -5.78 -5.39
CA TRP A 62 -0.75 -7.21 -5.73
C TRP A 62 -0.83 -8.14 -4.52
N LEU A 63 -0.29 -7.75 -3.36
CA LEU A 63 -0.12 -8.65 -2.22
C LEU A 63 -0.76 -8.14 -0.92
N CYS A 64 -1.07 -6.85 -0.80
CA CYS A 64 -1.61 -6.30 0.45
C CYS A 64 -3.03 -6.82 0.74
N PRO A 65 -3.25 -7.53 1.87
CA PRO A 65 -4.56 -8.10 2.22
C PRO A 65 -5.60 -7.03 2.53
N GLY A 66 -5.25 -5.97 3.26
CA GLY A 66 -6.15 -4.83 3.50
C GLY A 66 -6.54 -4.09 2.21
N GLY A 67 -5.64 -4.08 1.21
CA GLY A 67 -5.92 -3.57 -0.13
C GLY A 67 -6.84 -4.50 -0.93
N ALA A 68 -6.68 -5.82 -0.77
CA ALA A 68 -7.56 -6.81 -1.36
C ALA A 68 -9.00 -6.63 -0.86
N VAL A 69 -9.18 -6.58 0.47
CA VAL A 69 -10.49 -6.34 1.12
C VAL A 69 -11.14 -5.09 0.55
N GLN A 70 -10.38 -4.00 0.43
CA GLN A 70 -10.86 -2.75 -0.16
C GLN A 70 -11.28 -2.89 -1.64
N ASP A 71 -10.50 -3.59 -2.45
CA ASP A 71 -10.81 -3.80 -3.87
C ASP A 71 -12.09 -4.64 -4.05
N TYR A 72 -12.32 -5.66 -3.23
CA TYR A 72 -13.53 -6.48 -3.30
C TYR A 72 -14.78 -5.71 -2.85
N ILE A 73 -14.69 -4.96 -1.76
CA ILE A 73 -15.81 -4.15 -1.23
C ILE A 73 -16.14 -2.99 -2.17
N SER A 74 -15.18 -2.49 -2.95
CA SER A 74 -15.41 -1.37 -3.86
C SER A 74 -16.53 -1.61 -4.88
N GLY A 75 -16.90 -2.87 -5.14
CA GLY A 75 -18.09 -3.21 -5.92
C GLY A 75 -19.40 -2.63 -5.33
N ALA A 76 -19.51 -2.58 -3.99
CA ALA A 76 -20.67 -2.04 -3.28
C ALA A 76 -20.65 -0.51 -3.21
N ASN A 77 -19.48 0.11 -3.03
CA ASN A 77 -19.30 1.56 -3.08
C ASN A 77 -18.13 1.95 -3.98
N ASN A 78 -18.45 2.33 -5.21
CA ASN A 78 -17.48 2.70 -6.24
C ASN A 78 -17.07 4.18 -6.20
N ARG A 79 -17.48 4.95 -5.19
CA ARG A 79 -17.11 6.36 -5.05
C ARG A 79 -15.60 6.50 -4.90
N HIS A 80 -15.04 7.52 -5.55
CA HIS A 80 -13.65 7.89 -5.34
C HIS A 80 -13.53 8.76 -4.09
N TRP A 81 -12.64 8.37 -3.19
CA TRP A 81 -12.39 9.15 -1.98
C TRP A 81 -11.78 10.51 -2.31
N ASN A 82 -12.49 11.59 -1.97
CA ASN A 82 -12.10 12.95 -2.36
C ASN A 82 -12.09 13.94 -1.18
N SER A 83 -11.43 13.58 -0.07
CA SER A 83 -11.16 14.54 1.01
C SER A 83 -9.89 15.36 0.70
N ARG A 84 -9.92 16.66 1.02
CA ARG A 84 -8.78 17.59 0.85
C ARG A 84 -7.54 17.13 1.61
N TRP A 85 -7.72 16.54 2.78
CA TRP A 85 -6.65 16.11 3.67
C TRP A 85 -6.30 14.64 3.53
N LYS A 86 -6.90 13.93 2.56
CA LYS A 86 -6.82 12.47 2.47
C LYS A 86 -5.40 11.96 2.48
N ASN A 87 -4.50 12.57 1.70
CA ASN A 87 -3.12 12.10 1.61
C ASN A 87 -2.25 12.59 2.78
N LEU A 88 -2.62 13.69 3.47
CA LEU A 88 -1.83 14.19 4.59
C LEU A 88 -2.03 13.34 5.84
N THR A 89 -3.26 12.89 6.09
CA THR A 89 -3.60 12.12 7.30
C THR A 89 -2.76 10.86 7.44
N LYS A 90 -2.48 10.13 6.35
CA LYS A 90 -1.62 8.94 6.41
C LYS A 90 -0.18 9.26 6.85
N TYR A 91 0.38 10.42 6.46
CA TYR A 91 1.72 10.82 6.88
C TYR A 91 1.72 11.26 8.35
N MET A 92 0.65 11.92 8.82
CA MET A 92 0.51 12.27 10.24
C MET A 92 0.44 11.01 11.11
N VAL A 93 -0.43 10.06 10.76
CA VAL A 93 -0.53 8.77 11.47
C VAL A 93 0.81 8.05 11.46
N TRP A 94 1.47 7.97 10.30
CA TRP A 94 2.77 7.32 10.20
C TRP A 94 3.85 8.00 11.05
N LEU A 95 3.93 9.34 11.04
CA LEU A 95 4.93 10.07 11.81
C LEU A 95 4.75 9.84 13.31
N VAL A 96 3.52 9.90 13.80
CA VAL A 96 3.20 9.65 15.22
C VAL A 96 3.61 8.24 15.63
N TRP A 97 3.18 7.22 14.88
CA TRP A 97 3.49 5.82 15.19
C TRP A 97 4.99 5.51 15.05
N PHE A 98 5.63 5.99 13.99
CA PHE A 98 7.05 5.74 13.75
C PHE A 98 7.93 6.43 14.79
N SER A 99 7.64 7.70 15.12
CA SER A 99 8.34 8.42 16.18
C SER A 99 8.21 7.71 17.53
N PHE A 100 7.01 7.22 17.85
CA PHE A 100 6.76 6.48 19.09
C PHE A 100 7.53 5.16 19.16
N ILE A 101 7.57 4.38 18.07
CA ILE A 101 8.35 3.14 17.99
C ILE A 101 9.84 3.40 18.17
N VAL A 102 10.38 4.41 17.48
CA VAL A 102 11.80 4.78 17.56
C VAL A 102 12.15 5.23 18.98
N PHE A 103 11.29 6.03 19.61
CA PHE A 103 11.46 6.45 21.01
C PHE A 103 11.54 5.25 21.96
N LEU A 104 10.63 4.27 21.84
CA LEU A 104 10.63 3.08 22.68
C LEU A 104 11.89 2.22 22.50
N TRP A 105 12.40 2.08 21.28
CA TRP A 105 13.66 1.36 21.02
C TRP A 105 14.89 2.07 21.56
N ILE A 106 14.90 3.41 21.59
CA ILE A 106 16.00 4.18 22.18
C ILE A 106 15.96 4.07 23.71
N HIS A 107 14.77 4.09 24.31
CA HIS A 107 14.60 4.01 25.76
C HIS A 107 14.91 2.62 26.32
N ASN A 108 14.42 1.55 25.68
CA ASN A 108 14.51 0.17 26.18
C ASN A 108 15.72 -0.60 25.64
N ARG A 109 16.91 0.01 25.66
CA ARG A 109 18.17 -0.66 25.28
C ARG A 109 18.57 -1.69 26.36
N PRO A 110 19.23 -2.82 26.00
CA PRO A 110 19.74 -3.22 24.68
C PRO A 110 18.67 -3.85 23.77
N LEU A 111 18.81 -3.65 22.45
CA LEU A 111 17.90 -4.26 21.46
C LEU A 111 18.24 -5.72 21.21
N LYS A 112 17.30 -6.63 21.50
CA LYS A 112 17.40 -8.05 21.12
C LYS A 112 16.61 -8.27 19.84
N ALA A 113 17.16 -9.03 18.90
CA ALA A 113 16.45 -9.40 17.67
C ALA A 113 15.82 -10.78 17.84
N ASP A 114 14.50 -10.86 17.71
CA ASP A 114 13.78 -12.13 17.75
C ASP A 114 12.60 -12.08 16.77
N PHE A 115 12.71 -12.87 15.69
CA PHE A 115 11.72 -12.87 14.62
C PHE A 115 10.36 -13.42 15.08
N LEU A 116 10.36 -14.42 15.96
CA LEU A 116 9.15 -15.14 16.38
C LEU A 116 8.51 -14.57 17.64
N TYR A 117 9.04 -13.45 18.12
CA TYR A 117 8.57 -12.77 19.31
C TYR A 117 7.11 -12.29 19.17
N PHE A 118 6.26 -12.68 20.12
CA PHE A 118 4.80 -12.45 20.13
C PHE A 118 4.00 -13.16 19.00
N ILE A 119 4.52 -14.24 18.41
CA ILE A 119 3.71 -15.12 17.53
C ILE A 119 2.93 -16.13 18.37
N ASP A 120 2.01 -15.63 19.19
CA ASP A 120 1.05 -16.47 19.90
C ASP A 120 -0.37 -16.13 19.44
N ILE A 121 -1.06 -17.14 18.91
CA ILE A 121 -2.47 -17.03 18.53
C ILE A 121 -3.30 -17.13 19.80
N ASN A 122 -3.53 -16.00 20.45
CA ASN A 122 -4.37 -15.91 21.64
C ASN A 122 -5.74 -15.26 21.32
N THR A 123 -6.70 -15.41 22.22
CA THR A 123 -8.06 -14.83 22.08
C THR A 123 -8.00 -13.32 21.87
N LEU A 124 -7.10 -12.61 22.57
CA LEU A 124 -6.90 -11.18 22.41
C LEU A 124 -6.47 -10.79 20.98
N TYR A 125 -5.61 -11.60 20.36
CA TYR A 125 -5.18 -11.39 18.98
C TYR A 125 -6.34 -11.49 18.00
N LEU A 126 -7.18 -12.52 18.17
CA LEU A 126 -8.35 -12.72 17.32
C LEU A 126 -9.36 -11.57 17.47
N ILE A 127 -9.55 -11.06 18.69
CA ILE A 127 -10.37 -9.87 18.96
C ILE A 127 -9.81 -8.65 18.21
N ILE A 128 -8.52 -8.36 18.35
CA ILE A 128 -7.88 -7.22 17.67
C ILE A 128 -7.99 -7.36 16.15
N TYR A 129 -7.74 -8.55 15.61
CA TYR A 129 -7.87 -8.84 14.18
C TYR A 129 -9.28 -8.55 13.66
N VAL A 130 -10.31 -9.08 14.34
CA VAL A 130 -11.72 -8.86 13.96
C VAL A 130 -12.09 -7.38 14.04
N ILE A 131 -11.65 -6.66 15.08
CA ILE A 131 -11.89 -5.22 15.20
C ILE A 131 -11.25 -4.47 14.03
N VAL A 132 -9.96 -4.71 13.75
CA VAL A 132 -9.25 -4.03 12.66
C VAL A 132 -9.91 -4.34 11.32
N MET A 133 -10.24 -5.60 11.06
CA MET A 133 -10.92 -6.01 9.83
C MET A 133 -12.30 -5.36 9.68
N SER A 134 -13.07 -5.28 10.78
CA SER A 134 -14.37 -4.60 10.80
C SER A 134 -14.22 -3.11 10.52
N ILE A 135 -13.19 -2.46 11.08
CA ILE A 135 -12.87 -1.05 10.80
C ILE A 135 -12.52 -0.87 9.32
N ILE A 136 -11.64 -1.72 8.76
CA ILE A 136 -11.27 -1.66 7.34
C ILE A 136 -12.52 -1.83 6.47
N TYR A 137 -13.35 -2.83 6.78
CA TYR A 137 -14.57 -3.13 6.05
C TYR A 137 -15.57 -1.96 6.06
N LEU A 138 -15.94 -1.47 7.26
CA LEU A 138 -16.90 -0.38 7.44
C LEU A 138 -16.37 0.93 6.85
N PHE A 139 -15.10 1.25 7.07
CA PHE A 139 -14.49 2.46 6.50
C PHE A 139 -14.48 2.41 4.97
N THR A 140 -14.23 1.24 4.37
CA THR A 140 -14.28 1.09 2.91
C THR A 140 -15.70 1.26 2.39
N LEU A 141 -16.70 0.69 3.06
CA LEU A 141 -18.10 0.87 2.67
C LEU A 141 -18.50 2.34 2.68
N MET A 142 -17.99 3.14 3.62
CA MET A 142 -18.28 4.57 3.70
C MET A 142 -17.49 5.40 2.67
N THR A 143 -16.20 5.12 2.51
CA THR A 143 -15.27 5.97 1.74
C THR A 143 -15.13 5.57 0.26
N GLY A 144 -15.51 4.35 -0.08
CA GLY A 144 -15.44 3.78 -1.42
C GLY A 144 -14.07 3.22 -1.78
N LYS A 145 -13.67 3.36 -3.04
CA LYS A 145 -12.44 2.76 -3.60
C LYS A 145 -11.20 3.19 -2.83
N ARG A 146 -10.54 2.23 -2.19
CA ARG A 146 -9.24 2.35 -1.49
C ARG A 146 -9.12 3.58 -0.57
N GLY A 147 -10.21 3.99 0.08
CA GLY A 147 -10.21 5.19 0.93
C GLY A 147 -9.23 5.09 2.11
N MET A 148 -9.10 3.90 2.72
CA MET A 148 -8.14 3.70 3.83
C MET A 148 -6.69 3.80 3.35
N CYS A 149 -6.39 3.32 2.13
CA CYS A 149 -5.07 3.46 1.52
C CYS A 149 -4.67 4.93 1.32
N HIS A 150 -5.64 5.81 1.10
CA HIS A 150 -5.39 7.26 1.06
C HIS A 150 -5.20 7.83 2.46
N SER A 151 -6.08 7.49 3.41
CA SER A 151 -6.22 8.25 4.66
C SER A 151 -5.54 7.69 5.90
N LEU A 152 -5.49 6.36 6.09
CA LEU A 152 -5.07 5.75 7.35
C LEU A 152 -3.95 4.71 7.20
N CYS A 153 -3.55 4.38 5.98
CA CYS A 153 -2.53 3.37 5.75
C CYS A 153 -1.15 3.85 6.24
N TRP A 154 -0.73 3.36 7.40
CA TRP A 154 0.60 3.57 7.97
C TRP A 154 1.70 2.87 7.15
N MET A 155 1.39 1.84 6.36
CA MET A 155 2.39 1.18 5.52
C MET A 155 2.78 2.02 4.29
N ALA A 156 1.85 2.86 3.80
CA ALA A 156 2.06 3.57 2.54
C ALA A 156 3.25 4.54 2.57
N PRO A 157 3.47 5.35 3.62
CA PRO A 157 4.63 6.25 3.69
C PRO A 157 5.97 5.52 3.61
N PHE A 158 6.14 4.35 4.25
CA PHE A 158 7.38 3.56 4.13
C PHE A 158 7.71 3.23 2.67
N MET A 159 6.71 2.81 1.89
CA MET A 159 6.92 2.48 0.49
C MET A 159 7.19 3.71 -0.37
N VAL A 160 6.48 4.82 -0.10
CA VAL A 160 6.67 6.11 -0.78
C VAL A 160 8.06 6.69 -0.49
N ILE A 161 8.61 6.46 0.70
CA ILE A 161 9.97 6.84 1.04
C ILE A 161 10.96 6.06 0.17
N GLY A 162 10.83 4.73 0.06
CA GLY A 162 11.74 3.93 -0.77
C GLY A 162 11.72 4.30 -2.25
N GLU A 163 10.55 4.59 -2.86
CA GLU A 163 10.52 5.09 -4.25
C GLU A 163 11.11 6.50 -4.39
N THR A 164 10.96 7.35 -3.36
CA THR A 164 11.55 8.71 -3.37
C THR A 164 13.06 8.63 -3.27
N ILE A 165 13.60 7.70 -2.47
CA ILE A 165 15.03 7.38 -2.40
C ILE A 165 15.52 6.87 -3.76
N ALA A 166 14.79 5.96 -4.39
CA ALA A 166 15.13 5.46 -5.72
C ALA A 166 15.20 6.58 -6.76
N ASP A 167 14.22 7.50 -6.73
CA ASP A 167 14.21 8.67 -7.61
C ASP A 167 15.39 9.62 -7.32
N ALA A 168 15.73 9.86 -6.05
CA ALA A 168 16.87 10.69 -5.67
C ALA A 168 18.22 10.08 -6.11
N LEU A 169 18.36 8.76 -5.98
CA LEU A 169 19.56 8.01 -6.36
C LEU A 169 19.57 7.60 -7.85
N HIS A 170 18.59 8.04 -8.66
CA HIS A 170 18.46 7.70 -10.08
C HIS A 170 18.45 6.18 -10.36
N ILE A 171 17.94 5.40 -9.41
CA ILE A 171 17.81 3.95 -9.51
C ILE A 171 16.58 3.64 -10.37
N PRO A 172 16.70 2.74 -11.37
CA PRO A 172 15.57 2.34 -12.18
C PRO A 172 14.56 1.53 -11.34
N ARG A 173 13.27 1.90 -11.38
CA ARG A 173 12.19 1.24 -10.63
C ARG A 173 10.98 0.98 -11.51
N PHE A 174 10.08 0.11 -11.03
CA PHE A 174 8.80 -0.12 -11.67
C PHE A 174 7.93 1.13 -11.64
N ARG A 175 7.58 1.64 -12.82
CA ARG A 175 6.68 2.78 -13.00
C ARG A 175 5.95 2.75 -14.34
N LEU A 176 4.95 3.60 -14.48
CA LEU A 176 4.20 3.78 -15.72
C LEU A 176 4.92 4.74 -16.66
N LYS A 177 4.81 4.51 -17.98
CA LYS A 177 5.32 5.40 -19.03
C LYS A 177 4.21 5.74 -20.01
N ALA A 178 4.04 7.03 -20.30
CA ALA A 178 3.06 7.54 -21.25
C ALA A 178 3.53 7.38 -22.71
N LYS A 179 2.56 7.22 -23.60
CA LYS A 179 2.65 7.48 -25.04
C LYS A 179 1.52 8.44 -25.42
N PRO A 180 1.73 9.76 -25.30
CA PRO A 180 0.68 10.76 -25.52
C PRO A 180 0.05 10.66 -26.92
N ASP A 181 0.86 10.36 -27.94
CA ASP A 181 0.43 10.25 -29.35
C ASP A 181 -0.64 9.16 -29.58
N HIS A 182 -0.71 8.16 -28.71
CA HIS A 182 -1.68 7.09 -28.79
C HIS A 182 -2.96 7.39 -27.97
N CYS A 183 -2.96 8.44 -27.16
CA CYS A 183 -4.06 8.76 -26.25
C CYS A 183 -5.18 9.48 -26.98
N VAL A 184 -6.40 8.98 -26.83
CA VAL A 184 -7.63 9.58 -27.38
C VAL A 184 -8.54 10.17 -26.29
N SER A 185 -8.00 10.40 -25.09
CA SER A 185 -8.71 11.02 -23.96
C SER A 185 -10.06 10.39 -23.58
N CYS A 186 -10.24 9.08 -23.83
CA CYS A 186 -11.51 8.38 -23.56
C CYS A 186 -11.87 8.21 -22.06
N GLY A 187 -10.99 8.58 -21.12
CA GLY A 187 -11.24 8.52 -19.67
C GLY A 187 -11.31 7.12 -19.03
N LYS A 188 -11.28 6.04 -19.81
CA LYS A 188 -11.42 4.65 -19.31
C LYS A 188 -10.36 4.27 -18.26
N CYS A 189 -9.12 4.73 -18.44
CA CYS A 189 -8.02 4.49 -17.50
C CYS A 189 -8.24 5.18 -16.15
N SER A 190 -8.78 6.39 -16.12
CA SER A 190 -9.13 7.09 -14.87
C SER A 190 -10.28 6.40 -14.15
N LYS A 191 -11.33 5.99 -14.90
CA LYS A 191 -12.51 5.31 -14.34
C LYS A 191 -12.19 3.97 -13.67
N ILE A 192 -11.27 3.20 -14.26
CA ILE A 192 -10.88 1.88 -13.73
C ILE A 192 -9.82 1.97 -12.61
N CYS A 193 -9.19 3.14 -12.40
CA CYS A 193 -8.14 3.26 -11.39
C CYS A 193 -8.72 3.06 -9.97
N PRO A 194 -8.28 2.03 -9.20
CA PRO A 194 -8.78 1.82 -7.85
C PRO A 194 -8.30 2.91 -6.87
N MET A 195 -7.24 3.65 -7.22
CA MET A 195 -6.75 4.80 -6.45
C MET A 195 -7.39 6.13 -6.89
N GLY A 196 -8.35 6.10 -7.82
CA GLY A 196 -9.05 7.31 -8.30
C GLY A 196 -8.14 8.38 -8.92
N LEU A 197 -7.02 7.98 -9.52
CA LEU A 197 -6.12 8.89 -10.23
C LEU A 197 -6.70 9.28 -11.59
N ASP A 198 -6.52 10.54 -11.99
CA ASP A 198 -6.86 10.97 -13.35
C ASP A 198 -5.77 10.59 -14.36
N ILE A 199 -5.70 9.30 -14.66
CA ILE A 199 -4.70 8.72 -15.56
C ILE A 199 -4.79 9.33 -16.97
N ALA A 200 -5.98 9.69 -17.46
CA ALA A 200 -6.16 10.27 -18.78
C ALA A 200 -5.39 11.60 -18.91
N GLU A 201 -5.57 12.49 -17.94
CA GLU A 201 -4.86 13.78 -17.90
C GLU A 201 -3.36 13.59 -17.63
N MET A 202 -3.00 12.65 -16.76
CA MET A 202 -1.60 12.29 -16.51
C MET A 202 -0.88 11.77 -17.77
N VAL A 203 -1.58 11.03 -18.65
CA VAL A 203 -1.02 10.57 -19.93
C VAL A 203 -0.86 11.73 -20.92
N LYS A 204 -1.86 12.62 -20.99
CA LYS A 204 -1.84 13.79 -21.88
C LYS A 204 -0.71 14.74 -21.54
N SER A 205 -0.48 14.99 -20.24
CA SER A 205 0.63 15.81 -19.74
C SER A 205 1.99 15.11 -19.77
N GLY A 206 2.05 13.83 -20.15
CA GLY A 206 3.27 13.03 -20.16
C GLY A 206 3.77 12.60 -18.77
N ARG A 207 3.11 13.02 -17.69
CA ARG A 207 3.52 12.80 -16.29
C ARG A 207 2.65 11.72 -15.63
N VAL A 208 2.85 10.46 -16.04
CA VAL A 208 2.07 9.30 -15.55
C VAL A 208 2.57 8.73 -14.20
N ASP A 209 3.70 9.22 -13.71
CA ASP A 209 4.26 8.79 -12.43
C ASP A 209 3.61 9.55 -11.27
N SER A 210 3.03 8.81 -10.33
CA SER A 210 2.39 9.36 -9.13
C SER A 210 2.71 8.49 -7.93
N LYS A 211 3.04 9.12 -6.81
CA LYS A 211 3.31 8.46 -5.52
C LYS A 211 2.10 7.70 -4.98
N GLU A 212 0.90 8.00 -5.47
CA GLU A 212 -0.32 7.27 -5.12
C GLU A 212 -0.57 6.05 -6.00
N CYS A 213 0.18 5.87 -7.09
CA CYS A 213 0.05 4.70 -7.95
C CYS A 213 0.54 3.44 -7.22
N ILE A 214 -0.30 2.43 -7.17
CA ILE A 214 -0.02 1.11 -6.56
C ILE A 214 0.48 0.08 -7.58
N ASN A 215 0.77 0.50 -8.82
CA ASN A 215 1.21 -0.38 -9.91
C ASN A 215 0.32 -1.62 -10.14
N CYS A 216 -1.01 -1.48 -10.00
CA CYS A 216 -1.99 -2.55 -10.22
C CYS A 216 -2.21 -2.92 -11.70
N LEU A 217 -1.78 -2.04 -12.61
CA LEU A 217 -1.83 -2.20 -14.06
C LEU A 217 -3.24 -2.25 -14.70
N GLU A 218 -4.30 -1.93 -13.96
CA GLU A 218 -5.66 -1.87 -14.52
C GLU A 218 -5.77 -0.86 -15.67
N CYS A 219 -5.09 0.29 -15.55
CA CYS A 219 -5.05 1.29 -16.61
C CYS A 219 -4.28 0.81 -17.86
N VAL A 220 -3.22 0.01 -17.68
CA VAL A 220 -2.41 -0.55 -18.77
C VAL A 220 -3.22 -1.58 -19.54
N ASP A 221 -3.87 -2.51 -18.84
CA ASP A 221 -4.67 -3.57 -19.47
C ASP A 221 -6.01 -3.03 -20.00
N GLY A 222 -6.57 -1.98 -19.39
CA GLY A 222 -7.85 -1.38 -19.78
C GLY A 222 -7.78 -0.38 -20.94
N CYS A 223 -6.58 0.09 -21.32
CA CYS A 223 -6.40 1.10 -22.36
C CYS A 223 -6.55 0.51 -23.77
N PRO A 224 -7.56 0.93 -24.57
CA PRO A 224 -7.80 0.35 -25.91
C PRO A 224 -6.70 0.70 -26.92
N LYS A 225 -6.02 1.84 -26.76
CA LYS A 225 -4.96 2.32 -27.67
C LYS A 225 -3.54 2.01 -27.20
N LYS A 226 -3.40 1.30 -26.06
CA LYS A 226 -2.10 0.96 -25.46
C LYS A 226 -1.19 2.19 -25.24
N ALA A 227 -1.80 3.31 -24.84
CA ALA A 227 -1.11 4.58 -24.57
C ALA A 227 -0.31 4.59 -23.25
N ILE A 228 -0.37 3.51 -22.47
CA ILE A 228 0.28 3.38 -21.17
C ILE A 228 1.13 2.12 -21.19
N LYS A 229 2.41 2.24 -20.85
CA LYS A 229 3.34 1.12 -20.67
C LYS A 229 3.73 0.98 -19.20
N PHE A 230 4.12 -0.22 -18.82
CA PHE A 230 4.68 -0.54 -17.52
C PHE A 230 6.03 -1.22 -17.71
N GLY A 231 7.00 -0.87 -16.88
CA GLY A 231 8.34 -1.41 -16.94
C GLY A 231 9.25 -0.78 -15.90
N ILE A 232 10.53 -1.11 -15.98
CA ILE A 232 11.57 -0.57 -15.12
C ILE A 232 12.18 0.65 -15.84
N TYR A 233 12.02 1.84 -15.25
CA TYR A 233 12.50 3.09 -15.83
C TYR A 233 13.18 3.96 -14.77
N LYS A 234 14.20 4.72 -15.20
CA LYS A 234 14.73 5.86 -14.45
C LYS A 234 13.80 7.07 -14.64
N ARG A 235 13.84 7.98 -13.67
CA ARG A 235 13.14 9.26 -13.76
C ARG A 235 13.85 10.18 -14.75
#